data_AF-A0A510K0K8-F1
#
_entry.id   AF-A0A510K0K8-F1
#
_cell.length_a   1.000
_cell.length_b   1.000
_cell.length_c   1.000
_cell.angle_alpha   90.00
_cell.angle_beta   90.00
_cell.angle_gamma   90.00
#
_symmetry.space_group_name_H-M   'P 1'
#
loop_
_entity.id
_entity.type
_entity.pdbx_description
1 polymer ?
#
loop_
_entity_poly.entity_id
_entity_poly.type
_entity_poly.pdbx_seq_one_letter_code
_entity_poly.pdbx_strand_id
1 'polypeptide(L)'
;MENYIKEQIKILMLLHNTKDIYFLCRHYKIHILYNNFVLKGSFFIDENNTNFIFLKKGLSPQEEIDILIHEFGHFILHRQYLLNRRG
;
A
#
# COMPACT_ATOMS: atom_id res chain seq x y z
N MET A 1 11.48 7.17 -9.96
CA MET A 1 11.08 6.71 -8.61
C MET A 1 10.05 5.59 -8.68
N GLU A 2 9.01 5.69 -9.54
CA GLU A 2 7.99 4.63 -9.74
C GLU A 2 8.56 3.22 -10.02
N ASN A 3 9.57 3.10 -10.90
CA ASN A 3 10.12 1.78 -11.23
C ASN A 3 10.82 1.11 -10.04
N TYR A 4 11.44 1.89 -9.15
CA TYR A 4 12.10 1.34 -7.96
C TYR A 4 11.08 0.75 -6.98
N ILE A 5 9.97 1.45 -6.73
CA ILE A 5 8.91 0.98 -5.83
C ILE A 5 8.30 -0.33 -6.36
N LYS A 6 8.02 -0.39 -7.67
CA LYS A 6 7.49 -1.59 -8.32
C LYS A 6 8.43 -2.80 -8.19
N GLU A 7 9.74 -2.60 -8.36
CA GLU A 7 10.73 -3.67 -8.18
C GLU A 7 10.85 -4.14 -6.72
N GLN A 8 10.82 -3.23 -5.75
CA GLN A 8 10.83 -3.61 -4.32
C GLN A 8 9.61 -4.46 -3.95
N ILE A 9 8.46 -4.18 -4.53
CA ILE A 9 7.25 -4.97 -4.27
C ILE A 9 7.33 -6.34 -4.92
N LYS A 10 7.92 -6.47 -6.12
CA LYS A 10 8.18 -7.79 -6.72
C LYS A 10 9.07 -8.65 -5.82
N ILE A 11 10.08 -8.07 -5.18
CA ILE A 11 10.93 -8.78 -4.22
C ILE A 11 10.10 -9.24 -3.01
N LEU A 12 9.22 -8.40 -2.48
CA LEU A 12 8.34 -8.78 -1.37
C LEU A 12 7.34 -9.87 -1.75
N MET A 13 6.77 -9.82 -2.95
CA MET A 13 5.92 -10.88 -3.49
C MET A 13 6.66 -12.22 -3.55
N LEU A 14 7.94 -12.21 -3.96
CA LEU A 14 8.78 -13.41 -3.95
C LEU A 14 9.04 -13.91 -2.52
N LEU A 15 9.37 -13.01 -1.59
CA LEU A 15 9.64 -13.35 -0.18
C LEU A 15 8.42 -14.01 0.51
N HIS A 16 7.22 -13.52 0.22
CA HIS A 16 5.96 -14.07 0.74
C HIS A 16 5.39 -15.20 -0.12
N ASN A 17 6.09 -15.58 -1.19
CA ASN A 17 5.66 -16.58 -2.18
C ASN A 17 4.22 -16.35 -2.69
N THR A 18 3.87 -15.09 -2.96
CA THR A 18 2.54 -14.72 -3.41
C THR A 18 2.56 -13.46 -4.27
N LYS A 19 1.75 -13.44 -5.32
CA LYS A 19 1.47 -12.24 -6.13
C LYS A 19 0.13 -11.60 -5.75
N ASP A 20 -0.55 -12.10 -4.74
CA ASP A 20 -1.81 -11.54 -4.27
C ASP A 20 -1.52 -10.33 -3.36
N ILE A 21 -1.70 -9.12 -3.90
CA ILE A 21 -1.51 -7.88 -3.14
C ILE A 21 -2.51 -7.76 -1.98
N TYR A 22 -3.72 -8.30 -2.10
CA TYR A 22 -4.70 -8.29 -1.02
C TYR A 22 -4.27 -9.20 0.12
N PHE A 23 -3.66 -10.35 -0.20
CA PHE A 23 -3.03 -11.19 0.82
C PHE A 23 -1.96 -10.41 1.58
N LEU A 24 -1.08 -9.69 0.88
CA LEU A 24 -0.03 -8.89 1.52
C LEU A 24 -0.63 -7.78 2.40
N CYS A 25 -1.63 -7.03 1.91
CA CYS A 25 -2.33 -6.04 2.72
C CYS A 25 -2.92 -6.65 3.99
N ARG A 26 -3.59 -7.81 3.91
CA ARG A 26 -4.10 -8.53 5.08
C ARG A 26 -2.99 -8.97 6.03
N HIS A 27 -1.92 -9.56 5.50
CA HIS A 27 -0.78 -10.05 6.27
C HIS A 27 -0.14 -8.93 7.09
N TYR A 28 0.00 -7.75 6.50
CA TYR A 28 0.57 -6.57 7.16
C TYR A 28 -0.46 -5.72 7.92
N LYS A 29 -1.70 -6.20 8.09
CA LYS A 29 -2.80 -5.52 8.79
C LYS A 29 -3.06 -4.10 8.23
N ILE A 30 -3.12 -4.01 6.90
CA ILE A 30 -3.47 -2.80 6.16
C ILE A 30 -4.94 -2.90 5.76
N HIS A 31 -5.74 -1.95 6.22
CA HIS A 31 -7.16 -1.87 5.93
C HIS A 31 -7.39 -1.09 4.63
N ILE A 32 -8.13 -1.68 3.69
CA ILE A 32 -8.45 -1.04 2.40
C ILE A 32 -9.84 -0.43 2.51
N LEU A 33 -9.96 0.87 2.23
CA LEU A 33 -11.21 1.63 2.31
C LEU A 33 -11.52 2.29 0.96
N TYR A 34 -12.77 2.17 0.50
CA TYR A 34 -13.20 2.72 -0.78
C TYR A 34 -14.09 3.96 -0.58
N ASN A 35 -13.75 5.08 -1.22
CA ASN A 35 -14.59 6.28 -1.20
C ASN A 35 -14.50 7.10 -2.51
N ASN A 36 -15.34 8.12 -2.65
CA ASN A 36 -15.29 9.05 -3.78
C ASN A 36 -14.24 10.15 -3.54
N PHE A 37 -12.96 9.78 -3.54
CA PHE A 37 -11.86 10.74 -3.40
C PHE A 37 -11.48 11.39 -4.74
N VAL A 38 -10.86 12.57 -4.65
CA VAL A 38 -10.24 13.26 -5.79
C VAL A 38 -9.00 12.47 -6.26
N LEU A 39 -8.19 11.98 -5.32
CA LEU A 39 -7.04 11.12 -5.59
C LEU A 39 -7.46 9.67 -5.85
N LYS A 40 -6.70 8.97 -6.69
CA LYS A 40 -6.97 7.56 -7.03
C LYS A 40 -6.67 6.60 -5.87
N GLY A 41 -5.62 6.87 -5.09
CA GLY A 41 -5.30 6.14 -3.87
C GLY A 41 -4.42 6.95 -2.92
N SER A 42 -4.32 6.52 -1.66
CA SER A 42 -3.43 7.10 -0.65
C SER A 42 -3.21 6.17 0.54
N PHE A 43 -1.96 6.03 0.98
CA PHE A 43 -1.59 5.39 2.23
C PHE A 43 -1.62 6.36 3.42
N PHE A 44 -2.15 5.89 4.56
CA PHE A 44 -2.24 6.66 5.81
C PHE A 44 -2.06 5.77 7.04
N ILE A 45 -1.55 6.35 8.13
CA ILE A 45 -1.44 5.71 9.45
C ILE A 45 -2.21 6.57 10.45
N ASP A 46 -3.15 5.99 11.18
CA ASP A 46 -3.89 6.70 12.22
C ASP A 46 -3.09 6.89 13.52
N GLU A 47 -3.71 7.53 14.50
CA GLU A 47 -3.14 7.74 15.83
C GLU A 47 -2.84 6.45 16.61
N ASN A 48 -3.54 5.35 16.28
CA ASN A 48 -3.37 4.03 16.88
C ASN A 48 -2.33 3.17 16.16
N ASN A 49 -1.58 3.73 15.21
CA ASN A 49 -0.65 3.03 14.31
C ASN A 49 -1.33 1.96 13.44
N THR A 50 -2.62 2.11 13.15
CA THR A 50 -3.37 1.28 12.21
C THR A 50 -3.12 1.79 10.79
N ASN A 51 -2.82 0.86 9.88
CA ASN A 51 -2.45 1.18 8.50
C ASN A 51 -3.69 1.15 7.60
N PHE A 52 -3.85 2.17 6.78
CA PHE A 52 -4.96 2.30 5.83
C PHE A 52 -4.45 2.58 4.42
N ILE A 53 -5.09 1.96 3.44
CA ILE A 53 -5.02 2.38 2.04
C ILE A 53 -6.42 2.80 1.61
N PHE A 54 -6.53 4.05 1.17
CA PHE A 54 -7.75 4.57 0.58
C PHE A 54 -7.70 4.38 -0.93
N LEU A 55 -8.82 3.95 -1.51
CA LEU A 55 -9.00 3.81 -2.95
C LEU A 55 -10.22 4.59 -3.42
N LYS A 56 -10.13 5.15 -4.62
CA LYS A 56 -11.28 5.73 -5.29
C LYS A 56 -12.29 4.63 -5.68
N LYS A 57 -13.59 4.86 -5.51
CA LYS A 57 -14.63 3.96 -6.04
C LYS A 57 -14.69 4.00 -7.56
N GLY A 58 -15.03 2.85 -8.17
CA GLY A 58 -15.24 2.73 -9.62
C GLY A 58 -13.95 2.60 -10.44
N LEU A 59 -12.83 2.23 -9.81
CA LEU A 59 -11.60 1.86 -10.51
C LEU A 59 -11.79 0.54 -11.27
N SER A 60 -11.07 0.38 -12.37
CA SER A 60 -10.96 -0.94 -13.00
C SER A 60 -10.15 -1.90 -12.12
N PRO A 61 -10.34 -3.23 -12.22
CA PRO A 61 -9.60 -4.19 -11.40
C PRO A 61 -8.08 -4.05 -11.50
N GLN A 62 -7.55 -3.72 -12.69
CA GLN A 62 -6.11 -3.54 -12.89
C GLN A 62 -5.61 -2.23 -12.25
N GLU A 63 -6.35 -1.13 -12.41
CA GLU A 63 -5.98 0.13 -11.76
C GLU A 63 -5.95 -0.03 -10.24
N GLU A 64 -6.92 -0.75 -9.68
CA GLU A 64 -6.96 -1.04 -8.25
C GLU A 64 -5.70 -1.79 -7.79
N ILE A 65 -5.31 -2.86 -8.50
CA ILE A 65 -4.10 -3.62 -8.19
C ILE A 65 -2.86 -2.73 -8.29
N ASP A 66 -2.75 -1.92 -9.34
CA ASP A 66 -1.58 -1.06 -9.57
C ASP A 66 -1.44 -0.01 -8.44
N ILE A 67 -2.56 0.58 -8.00
CA ILE A 67 -2.59 1.55 -6.90
C ILE A 67 -2.30 0.85 -5.57
N LEU A 68 -2.88 -0.32 -5.32
CA LEU A 68 -2.59 -1.09 -4.09
C LEU A 68 -1.12 -1.44 -4.00
N ILE A 69 -0.50 -1.87 -5.10
CA ILE A 69 0.94 -2.09 -5.21
C ILE A 69 1.66 -0.79 -4.85
N HIS A 70 1.36 0.32 -5.54
CA HIS A 70 2.01 1.61 -5.28
C HIS A 70 1.97 2.04 -3.80
N GLU A 71 0.78 2.06 -3.19
CA GLU A 71 0.57 2.47 -1.80
C GLU A 71 1.17 1.48 -0.79
N PHE A 72 1.13 0.18 -1.08
CA PHE A 72 1.82 -0.83 -0.28
C PHE A 72 3.34 -0.63 -0.31
N GLY A 73 3.89 -0.25 -1.46
CA GLY A 73 5.29 0.16 -1.57
C GLY A 73 5.61 1.35 -0.67
N HIS A 74 4.71 2.34 -0.60
CA HIS A 74 4.86 3.44 0.34
C HIS A 74 4.86 2.97 1.79
N PHE A 75 3.96 2.07 2.18
CA PHE A 75 3.97 1.46 3.51
C PHE A 75 5.33 0.85 3.85
N ILE A 76 5.89 0.01 2.97
CA ILE A 76 7.15 -0.69 3.26
C ILE A 76 8.32 0.29 3.36
N LEU A 77 8.43 1.22 2.41
CA LEU A 77 9.57 2.14 2.32
C LEU A 77 9.50 3.27 3.33
N HIS A 78 8.31 3.81 3.58
CA HIS A 78 8.13 4.97 4.47
C HIS A 78 7.86 4.60 5.92
N ARG A 79 7.56 3.34 6.27
CA ARG A 79 7.43 2.96 7.69
C ARG A 79 8.74 3.20 8.46
N GLN A 80 9.90 2.88 7.87
CA GLN A 80 11.20 3.20 8.48
C GLN A 80 11.42 4.72 8.60
N TYR A 81 11.01 5.49 7.59
CA TYR A 81 11.17 6.93 7.57
C TYR A 81 10.24 7.65 8.57
N LEU A 82 8.99 7.20 8.70
CA LEU A 82 7.98 7.75 9.62
C LEU A 82 8.27 7.37 11.08
N LEU A 83 8.79 6.17 11.34
CA LEU A 83 9.22 5.75 12.68
C LEU A 83 10.43 6.56 13.17
N ASN A 84 11.37 6.91 12.27
CA ASN A 84 12.55 7.70 12.62
C ASN A 84 12.29 9.21 12.82
N ARG A 85 11.09 9.72 12.50
CA ARG A 85 10.70 11.11 12.81
C ARG A 85 10.08 11.28 14.20
N ARG A 86 9.84 10.19 14.93
CA ARG A 86 9.37 10.20 16.33
C ARG A 86 10.50 10.04 17.36
N GLY A 87 11.76 10.09 16.91
CA GLY A 87 12.96 10.05 17.75
C GLY A 87 13.51 11.43 18.05
#